data_AF-A0A9W7MFE6-F1
#
_entry.id   AF-A0A9W7MFE6-F1
#
_cell.length_a   1.000
_cell.length_b   1.000
_cell.length_c   1.000
_cell.angle_alpha   90.00
_cell.angle_beta   90.00
_cell.angle_gamma   90.00
#
_symmetry.space_group_name_H-M   'P 1'
#
loop_
_entity.id
_entity.type
_entity.pdbx_description
1 polymer ?
#
loop_
_entity_poly.entity_id
_entity_poly.type
_entity_poly.pdbx_seq_one_letter_code
_entity_poly.pdbx_strand_id
1 'polypeptide(L)'
;MENQNQESFPSQPNQRLSPPTHELPPISSNEQTQKRNGPESPQHDVPVQSPKRSRNANLPPPSFPQEIVVEILSYLPVKSLLRFTCVSKSWKTLKSDPFFIKKHLKTDPKFSKKRLLISSGSVKIEGIISCSLNAIFDDPIVTATTFEDLPRWFVGSCNGLICIAIGQDTVILVNPTLKVSKMLPDFGFKKSWNWDCYTVYGFGFDASVDDYKVVRVSCYPNKAFEDGYESLVEVYSLRTNCWRMILELPFRIPLRTAGIHVNGSLNWPVFHGPDEFSHTIISLDLAEETCNEVPQPCYGDGASERSLGVLDGCLCVLCNYERLYADVWVMKEYGKRESWTKLVTITYMGVPMYPDNYDEYFVAPLFVSRSGEILLQFGMELILYNPKQNEFRTPWFGPLYEAFHSINDAEVYEESLVSPTGVNQPS
;
A
#
# COMPACT_ATOMS: atom_id res chain seq x y z
N MET A 1 32.69 4.25 60.20
CA MET A 1 32.97 2.90 60.73
C MET A 1 31.93 2.00 60.08
N GLU A 2 32.20 1.03 59.20
CA GLU A 2 33.38 0.34 58.64
C GLU A 2 32.92 -0.12 57.23
N ASN A 3 33.66 0.21 56.17
CA ASN A 3 34.60 -0.64 55.41
C ASN A 3 34.07 -1.93 54.77
N GLN A 4 33.96 -1.84 53.43
CA GLN A 4 34.48 -2.73 52.37
C GLN A 4 34.39 -4.26 52.52
N ASN A 5 33.80 -4.90 51.49
CA ASN A 5 34.53 -5.82 50.63
C ASN A 5 33.81 -6.03 49.28
N GLN A 6 34.46 -5.59 48.21
CA GLN A 6 34.19 -5.99 46.82
C GLN A 6 34.98 -7.28 46.55
N GLU A 7 34.30 -8.35 46.17
CA GLU A 7 34.94 -9.51 45.56
C GLU A 7 34.79 -9.44 44.03
N SER A 8 35.95 -9.33 43.38
CA SER A 8 36.19 -9.40 41.94
C SER A 8 36.21 -10.85 41.46
N PHE A 9 35.42 -11.19 40.45
CA PHE A 9 35.52 -12.46 39.73
C PHE A 9 36.56 -12.39 38.60
N PRO A 10 37.38 -13.43 38.39
CA PRO A 10 38.43 -13.43 37.38
C PRO A 10 37.88 -13.70 35.96
N SER A 11 38.30 -12.87 35.02
CA SER A 11 38.13 -13.06 33.57
C SER A 11 38.99 -14.21 33.04
N GLN A 12 38.37 -15.24 32.49
CA GLN A 12 39.04 -16.26 31.67
C GLN A 12 38.96 -15.92 30.17
N PRO A 13 40.00 -16.22 29.38
CA PRO A 13 40.09 -15.84 27.98
C PRO A 13 39.34 -16.84 27.07
N ASN A 14 38.35 -16.36 26.31
CA ASN A 14 37.77 -17.15 25.22
C ASN A 14 38.77 -17.23 24.05
N GLN A 15 39.32 -18.43 23.85
CA GLN A 15 40.09 -18.78 22.66
C GLN A 15 39.19 -18.72 21.43
N ARG A 16 39.51 -17.80 20.51
CA ARG A 16 38.96 -17.77 19.15
C ARG A 16 39.55 -18.94 18.35
N LEU A 17 38.71 -19.86 17.90
CA LEU A 17 39.01 -20.76 16.78
C LEU A 17 38.72 -20.02 15.47
N SER A 18 39.76 -19.78 14.67
CA SER A 18 39.67 -19.19 13.32
C SER A 18 39.12 -20.20 12.31
N PRO A 19 38.24 -19.82 11.38
CA PRO A 19 37.87 -20.65 10.24
C PRO A 19 38.94 -20.58 9.13
N PRO A 20 39.09 -21.62 8.28
CA PRO A 20 40.10 -21.67 7.24
C PRO A 20 39.77 -20.75 6.05
N THR A 21 40.77 -19.99 5.62
CA THR A 21 40.78 -19.12 4.44
C THR A 21 40.93 -19.97 3.18
N HIS A 22 39.92 -20.00 2.32
CA HIS A 22 40.06 -20.40 0.92
C HIS A 22 40.05 -19.14 0.05
N GLU A 23 41.24 -18.65 -0.28
CA GLU A 23 41.44 -17.63 -1.30
C GLU A 23 41.42 -18.30 -2.69
N LEU A 24 40.49 -17.89 -3.54
CA LEU A 24 40.54 -18.11 -4.98
C LEU A 24 41.13 -16.85 -5.64
N PRO A 25 42.11 -16.98 -6.55
CA PRO A 25 42.81 -15.83 -7.09
C PRO A 25 41.98 -15.08 -8.15
N PRO A 26 42.19 -13.76 -8.32
CA PRO A 26 41.49 -12.97 -9.33
C PRO A 26 42.06 -13.24 -10.73
N ILE A 27 41.16 -13.45 -11.68
CA ILE A 27 41.47 -13.50 -13.12
C ILE A 27 41.69 -12.07 -13.59
N SER A 28 42.96 -11.71 -13.83
CA SER A 28 43.35 -10.49 -14.52
C SER A 28 43.07 -10.60 -16.01
N SER A 29 42.29 -9.67 -16.53
CA SER A 29 42.15 -9.38 -17.95
C SER A 29 43.46 -8.80 -18.52
N ASN A 30 44.10 -9.53 -19.43
CA ASN A 30 45.00 -8.98 -20.46
C ASN A 30 45.32 -10.08 -21.47
N GLU A 31 45.02 -9.82 -22.75
CA GLU A 31 45.86 -10.07 -23.94
C GLU A 31 45.01 -9.82 -25.19
N GLN A 32 45.26 -8.71 -25.88
CA GLN A 32 46.22 -8.59 -26.98
C GLN A 32 45.77 -9.28 -28.27
N THR A 33 45.28 -8.44 -29.17
CA THR A 33 45.41 -8.55 -30.62
C THR A 33 46.79 -9.09 -31.03
N GLN A 34 46.83 -10.27 -31.65
CA GLN A 34 47.94 -10.65 -32.52
C GLN A 34 47.43 -11.24 -33.83
N LYS A 35 47.78 -10.51 -34.90
CA LYS A 35 47.85 -10.99 -36.28
C LYS A 35 48.79 -12.19 -36.35
N ARG A 36 48.40 -13.23 -37.09
CA ARG A 36 49.35 -14.16 -37.70
C ARG A 36 48.94 -14.46 -39.13
N ASN A 37 49.77 -13.97 -40.05
CA ASN A 37 49.84 -14.39 -41.44
C ASN A 37 50.41 -15.80 -41.52
N GLY A 38 49.92 -16.60 -42.47
CA GLY A 38 50.55 -17.82 -42.98
C GLY A 38 49.93 -18.16 -44.36
N PRO A 39 50.71 -18.66 -45.34
CA PRO A 39 50.47 -18.38 -46.77
C PRO A 39 49.75 -19.48 -47.56
N GLU A 40 49.15 -19.04 -48.70
CA GLU A 40 48.85 -19.65 -50.03
C GLU A 40 48.71 -21.20 -50.16
N SER A 41 47.86 -21.80 -51.02
CA SER A 41 47.47 -21.50 -52.42
C SER A 41 46.20 -22.33 -52.85
N PRO A 42 45.71 -22.33 -54.11
CA PRO A 42 44.28 -22.09 -54.43
C PRO A 42 43.50 -23.32 -54.95
N GLN A 43 42.18 -23.42 -54.71
CA GLN A 43 41.31 -24.35 -55.47
C GLN A 43 39.88 -23.81 -55.71
N HIS A 44 39.63 -23.51 -56.99
CA HIS A 44 38.43 -23.75 -57.82
C HIS A 44 37.01 -23.62 -57.25
N ASP A 45 36.29 -22.63 -57.79
CA ASP A 45 34.83 -22.49 -57.82
C ASP A 45 34.14 -23.64 -58.56
N VAL A 46 33.13 -24.24 -57.92
CA VAL A 46 32.02 -24.96 -58.58
C VAL A 46 30.72 -24.65 -57.81
N PRO A 47 29.68 -24.06 -58.44
CA PRO A 47 28.41 -23.82 -57.75
C PRO A 47 27.53 -25.08 -57.77
N VAL A 48 27.29 -25.67 -56.60
CA VAL A 48 26.26 -26.72 -56.44
C VAL A 48 24.91 -26.05 -56.23
N GLN A 49 24.00 -26.23 -57.19
CA GLN A 49 22.61 -25.79 -57.11
C GLN A 49 21.87 -26.56 -56.00
N SER A 50 21.24 -25.82 -55.08
CA SER A 50 20.28 -26.37 -54.11
C SER A 50 18.85 -26.38 -54.69
N PRO A 51 18.01 -27.38 -54.37
CA PRO A 51 16.70 -27.51 -54.99
C PRO A 51 15.74 -26.44 -54.46
N LYS A 52 15.02 -25.79 -55.39
CA LYS A 52 13.96 -24.81 -55.10
C LYS A 52 12.88 -25.45 -54.23
N ARG A 53 12.82 -25.05 -52.96
CA ARG A 53 11.67 -25.31 -52.08
C ARG A 53 10.50 -24.48 -52.61
N SER A 54 9.48 -25.18 -53.11
CA SER A 54 8.17 -24.62 -53.46
C SER A 54 7.65 -23.73 -52.33
N ARG A 55 7.33 -22.47 -52.64
CA ARG A 55 6.66 -21.55 -51.72
C ARG A 55 5.25 -22.08 -51.48
N ASN A 56 5.03 -22.73 -50.34
CA ASN A 56 3.67 -22.92 -49.83
C ASN A 56 3.02 -21.55 -49.71
N ALA A 57 1.81 -21.45 -50.26
CA ALA A 57 1.00 -20.25 -50.28
C ALA A 57 0.90 -19.60 -48.89
N ASN A 58 1.05 -18.28 -48.87
CA ASN A 58 0.85 -17.41 -47.71
C ASN A 58 -0.60 -17.55 -47.20
N LEU A 59 -0.87 -18.53 -46.35
CA LEU A 59 -2.00 -18.41 -45.42
C LEU A 59 -1.59 -17.34 -44.39
N PRO A 60 -2.41 -16.31 -44.15
CA PRO A 60 -2.15 -15.40 -43.04
C PRO A 60 -2.04 -16.23 -41.76
N PRO A 61 -1.10 -15.90 -40.86
CA PRO A 61 -1.00 -16.60 -39.59
C PRO A 61 -2.37 -16.57 -38.90
N PRO A 62 -2.80 -17.66 -38.25
CA PRO A 62 -4.08 -17.70 -37.56
C PRO A 62 -4.17 -16.50 -36.60
N SER A 63 -5.07 -15.57 -36.89
CA SER A 63 -5.29 -14.38 -36.08
C SER A 63 -6.43 -14.66 -35.12
N PHE A 64 -6.16 -14.65 -33.82
CA PHE A 64 -7.22 -14.65 -32.82
C PHE A 64 -8.07 -13.38 -32.95
N PRO A 65 -9.40 -13.46 -32.76
CA PRO A 65 -10.26 -12.28 -32.61
C PRO A 65 -9.72 -11.35 -31.53
N GLN A 66 -9.79 -10.03 -31.76
CA GLN A 66 -9.24 -9.02 -30.86
C GLN A 66 -9.87 -9.10 -29.46
N GLU A 67 -11.13 -9.48 -29.38
CA GLU A 67 -11.89 -9.66 -28.15
C GLU A 67 -11.28 -10.76 -27.28
N ILE A 68 -10.85 -11.88 -27.90
CA ILE A 68 -10.19 -12.99 -27.20
C ILE A 68 -8.81 -12.57 -26.71
N VAL A 69 -8.08 -11.79 -27.52
CA VAL A 69 -6.77 -11.24 -27.10
C VAL A 69 -6.95 -10.32 -25.89
N VAL A 70 -7.92 -9.42 -25.92
CA VAL A 70 -8.25 -8.52 -24.81
C VAL A 70 -8.65 -9.30 -23.56
N GLU A 71 -9.46 -10.35 -23.70
CA GLU A 71 -9.81 -11.26 -22.61
C GLU A 71 -8.55 -11.89 -21.98
N ILE A 72 -7.71 -12.54 -22.79
CA ILE A 72 -6.49 -13.21 -22.32
C ILE A 72 -5.57 -12.22 -21.59
N LEU A 73 -5.32 -11.05 -22.20
CA LEU A 73 -4.45 -10.03 -21.62
C LEU A 73 -5.03 -9.47 -20.31
N SER A 74 -6.35 -9.39 -20.16
CA SER A 74 -6.97 -8.89 -18.92
C SER A 74 -6.70 -9.77 -17.69
N TYR A 75 -6.35 -11.04 -17.88
CA TYR A 75 -5.96 -11.97 -16.81
C TYR A 75 -4.47 -11.94 -16.44
N LEU A 76 -3.65 -11.18 -17.17
CA LEU A 76 -2.20 -11.17 -16.95
C LEU A 76 -1.78 -10.17 -15.88
N PRO A 77 -0.70 -10.45 -15.13
CA PRO A 77 -0.08 -9.47 -14.25
C PRO A 77 0.35 -8.21 -15.00
N VAL A 78 0.25 -7.05 -14.36
CA VAL A 78 0.60 -5.75 -14.96
C VAL A 78 2.02 -5.75 -15.50
N LYS A 79 2.99 -6.31 -14.75
CA LYS A 79 4.39 -6.42 -15.20
C LYS A 79 4.55 -7.20 -16.50
N SER A 80 3.74 -8.23 -16.72
CA SER A 80 3.73 -8.96 -17.99
C SER A 80 3.14 -8.11 -19.10
N LEU A 81 2.04 -7.41 -18.85
CA LEU A 81 1.43 -6.48 -19.81
C LEU A 81 2.41 -5.37 -20.24
N LEU A 82 3.18 -4.81 -19.29
CA LEU A 82 4.21 -3.82 -19.58
C LEU A 82 5.32 -4.38 -20.47
N ARG A 83 5.79 -5.61 -20.23
CA ARG A 83 6.76 -6.28 -21.11
C ARG A 83 6.18 -6.54 -22.50
N PHE A 84 4.91 -6.93 -22.57
CA PHE A 84 4.22 -7.31 -23.80
C PHE A 84 3.92 -6.12 -24.73
N THR A 85 4.15 -4.89 -24.27
CA THR A 85 4.12 -3.70 -25.13
C THR A 85 5.13 -3.75 -26.29
N CYS A 86 6.15 -4.60 -26.21
CA CYS A 86 7.12 -4.80 -27.30
C CYS A 86 6.62 -5.73 -28.42
N VAL A 87 5.53 -6.48 -28.19
CA VAL A 87 5.06 -7.54 -29.11
C VAL A 87 4.34 -6.95 -30.33
N SER A 88 3.48 -5.95 -30.14
CA SER A 88 2.76 -5.30 -31.23
C SER A 88 2.34 -3.87 -30.88
N LYS A 89 2.08 -3.04 -31.90
CA LYS A 89 1.52 -1.69 -31.73
C LYS A 89 0.15 -1.73 -31.02
N SER A 90 -0.69 -2.69 -31.37
CA SER A 90 -2.02 -2.91 -30.76
C SER A 90 -1.90 -3.17 -29.24
N TRP A 91 -0.93 -3.98 -28.81
CA TRP A 91 -0.74 -4.28 -27.40
C TRP A 91 -0.11 -3.11 -26.64
N LYS A 92 0.78 -2.35 -27.30
CA LYS A 92 1.33 -1.11 -26.76
C LYS A 92 0.25 -0.07 -26.49
N THR A 93 -0.75 0.06 -27.37
CA THR A 93 -1.87 1.01 -27.18
C THR A 93 -2.86 0.53 -26.13
N LEU A 94 -3.04 -0.79 -26.00
CA LEU A 94 -4.01 -1.38 -25.06
C LEU A 94 -3.75 -1.03 -23.60
N LYS A 95 -2.49 -0.84 -23.19
CA LYS A 95 -2.13 -0.47 -21.81
C LYS A 95 -2.71 0.86 -21.35
N SER A 96 -3.07 1.73 -22.30
CA SER A 96 -3.61 3.07 -22.07
C SER A 96 -5.07 3.19 -22.49
N ASP A 97 -5.68 2.08 -22.93
CA ASP A 97 -7.08 2.03 -23.32
C ASP A 97 -7.97 2.00 -22.05
N PRO A 98 -8.87 2.99 -21.85
CA PRO A 98 -9.69 3.08 -20.64
C PRO A 98 -10.58 1.85 -20.42
N PHE A 99 -11.10 1.26 -21.50
CA PHE A 99 -11.94 0.06 -21.41
C PHE A 99 -11.13 -1.14 -20.93
N PHE A 100 -9.93 -1.34 -21.48
CA PHE A 100 -9.02 -2.39 -21.03
C PHE A 100 -8.57 -2.20 -19.58
N ILE A 101 -8.23 -0.97 -19.17
CA ILE A 101 -7.83 -0.68 -17.79
C ILE A 101 -8.97 -1.04 -16.83
N LYS A 102 -10.20 -0.59 -17.11
CA LYS A 102 -11.38 -0.92 -16.29
C LYS A 102 -11.67 -2.42 -16.24
N LYS A 103 -11.54 -3.11 -17.38
CA LYS A 103 -11.69 -4.56 -17.46
C LYS A 103 -10.62 -5.27 -16.63
N HIS A 104 -9.36 -4.86 -16.77
CA HIS A 104 -8.24 -5.43 -16.02
C HIS A 104 -8.40 -5.22 -14.52
N LEU A 105 -8.84 -4.04 -14.07
CA LEU A 105 -9.14 -3.76 -12.66
C LEU A 105 -10.22 -4.70 -12.09
N LYS A 106 -11.32 -4.91 -12.83
CA LYS A 106 -12.43 -5.79 -12.41
C LYS A 106 -12.10 -7.28 -12.46
N THR A 107 -11.08 -7.65 -13.23
CA THR A 107 -10.69 -9.06 -13.39
C THR A 107 -9.83 -9.46 -12.21
N ASP A 108 -10.34 -10.32 -11.33
CA ASP A 108 -9.53 -10.98 -10.29
C ASP A 108 -8.58 -11.99 -10.97
N PRO A 109 -7.29 -11.69 -11.11
CA PRO A 109 -6.39 -12.64 -11.72
C PRO A 109 -6.12 -13.75 -10.72
N LYS A 110 -5.94 -14.96 -11.23
CA LYS A 110 -5.37 -16.08 -10.46
C LYS A 110 -3.96 -15.78 -9.91
N PHE A 111 -3.34 -14.67 -10.33
CA PHE A 111 -2.05 -14.18 -9.88
C PHE A 111 -2.21 -12.92 -9.02
N SER A 112 -1.69 -12.96 -7.79
CA SER A 112 -1.85 -11.89 -6.81
C SER A 112 -1.32 -10.55 -7.34
N LYS A 113 -2.23 -9.60 -7.53
CA LYS A 113 -1.93 -8.18 -7.78
C LYS A 113 -1.58 -7.43 -6.50
N LYS A 114 -1.81 -8.02 -5.33
CA LYS A 114 -1.75 -7.29 -4.06
C LYS A 114 -0.32 -7.19 -3.56
N ARG A 115 0.04 -5.99 -3.15
CA ARG A 115 1.33 -5.64 -2.58
C ARG A 115 1.10 -4.85 -1.31
N LEU A 116 2.09 -4.89 -0.43
CA LEU A 116 2.11 -4.11 0.79
C LEU A 116 3.17 -3.02 0.65
N LEU A 117 2.80 -1.80 1.03
CA LEU A 117 3.72 -0.69 1.28
C LEU A 117 3.85 -0.47 2.77
N ILE A 118 5.07 -0.17 3.21
CA ILE A 118 5.41 0.02 4.62
C ILE A 118 6.26 1.28 4.70
N SER A 119 5.82 2.25 5.48
CA SER A 119 6.57 3.46 5.82
C SER A 119 7.36 3.19 7.10
N SER A 120 8.69 3.23 7.03
CA SER A 120 9.58 2.99 8.17
C SER A 120 10.23 4.28 8.63
N GLY A 121 10.21 4.52 9.95
CA GLY A 121 10.94 5.61 10.61
C GLY A 121 12.30 5.19 11.17
N SER A 122 12.80 4.00 10.80
CA SER A 122 14.03 3.48 11.37
C SER A 122 15.27 4.28 10.94
N VAL A 123 16.26 4.40 11.83
CA VAL A 123 17.53 5.12 11.59
C VAL A 123 18.33 4.54 10.41
N LYS A 124 18.08 3.28 10.02
CA LYS A 124 18.78 2.59 8.93
C LYS A 124 18.07 2.68 7.58
N ILE A 125 16.75 2.83 7.57
CA ILE A 125 15.93 2.99 6.37
C ILE A 125 14.83 3.99 6.69
N GLU A 126 15.05 5.25 6.32
CA GLU A 126 13.99 6.24 6.22
C GLU A 126 13.36 6.12 4.83
N GLY A 127 12.14 5.62 4.75
CA GLY A 127 11.49 5.46 3.46
C GLY A 127 10.31 4.51 3.42
N ILE A 128 9.80 4.35 2.20
CA ILE A 128 8.74 3.41 1.88
C ILE A 128 9.38 2.15 1.31
N ILE A 129 8.96 0.99 1.81
CA ILE A 129 9.38 -0.32 1.34
C ILE A 129 8.16 -1.03 0.74
N SER A 130 8.38 -1.79 -0.34
CA SER A 130 7.34 -2.62 -0.95
C SER A 130 7.68 -4.12 -0.92
N CYS A 131 6.69 -4.95 -0.61
CA CYS A 131 6.80 -6.40 -0.74
C CYS A 131 5.55 -7.02 -1.39
N SER A 132 5.66 -8.28 -1.81
CA SER A 132 4.51 -9.08 -2.26
C SER A 132 3.62 -9.39 -1.07
N LEU A 133 2.31 -9.18 -1.18
CA LEU A 133 1.41 -9.51 -0.08
C LEU A 133 1.42 -11.03 0.19
N ASN A 134 1.49 -11.87 -0.83
CA ASN A 134 1.58 -13.32 -0.64
C ASN A 134 2.85 -13.73 0.11
N ALA A 135 3.98 -13.03 -0.12
CA ALA A 135 5.23 -13.35 0.58
C ALA A 135 5.10 -13.15 2.10
N ILE A 136 4.27 -12.19 2.54
CA ILE A 136 3.98 -11.99 3.97
C ILE A 136 3.33 -13.25 4.57
N PHE A 137 2.43 -13.90 3.84
CA PHE A 137 1.72 -15.08 4.33
C PHE A 137 2.53 -16.37 4.15
N ASP A 138 3.17 -16.55 2.99
CA ASP A 138 3.66 -17.85 2.53
C ASP A 138 5.18 -18.03 2.69
N ASP A 139 5.96 -16.94 2.64
CA ASP A 139 7.42 -17.04 2.58
C ASP A 139 8.05 -17.00 3.99
N PRO A 140 9.09 -17.82 4.25
CA PRO A 140 9.82 -17.76 5.51
C PRO A 140 10.67 -16.49 5.65
N ILE A 141 11.04 -15.86 4.52
CA ILE A 141 11.79 -14.59 4.48
C ILE A 141 11.15 -13.69 3.41
N VAL A 142 10.62 -12.56 3.83
CA VAL A 142 9.93 -11.60 2.96
C VAL A 142 10.96 -10.74 2.22
N THR A 143 10.97 -10.86 0.89
CA THR A 143 11.80 -9.98 0.05
C THR A 143 11.09 -8.63 -0.13
N ALA A 144 11.77 -7.57 0.26
CA ALA A 144 11.26 -6.21 0.22
C ALA A 144 12.22 -5.29 -0.56
N THR A 145 11.68 -4.28 -1.24
CA THR A 145 12.47 -3.34 -2.04
C THR A 145 12.13 -1.90 -1.65
N THR A 146 13.15 -1.06 -1.48
CA THR A 146 12.96 0.38 -1.29
C THR A 146 12.19 0.97 -2.46
N PHE A 147 11.14 1.71 -2.14
CA PHE A 147 10.26 2.39 -3.06
C PHE A 147 10.60 3.88 -3.14
N GLU A 148 10.75 4.55 -1.99
CA GLU A 148 11.14 5.96 -1.88
C GLU A 148 11.87 6.25 -0.56
N ASP A 149 12.74 7.26 -0.51
CA ASP A 149 13.68 7.53 0.60
C ASP A 149 13.23 8.61 1.60
N LEU A 150 11.93 8.90 1.71
CA LEU A 150 11.41 9.87 2.70
C LEU A 150 10.21 9.29 3.44
N PRO A 151 10.07 9.58 4.75
CA PRO A 151 8.91 9.16 5.52
C PRO A 151 7.68 9.90 5.01
N ARG A 152 6.62 9.15 4.73
CA ARG A 152 5.35 9.68 4.25
C ARG A 152 4.20 8.90 4.89
N TRP A 153 3.03 9.53 4.94
CA TRP A 153 1.81 8.90 5.45
C TRP A 153 0.95 8.47 4.27
N PHE A 154 0.41 7.26 4.34
CA PHE A 154 -0.53 6.77 3.36
C PHE A 154 -1.90 7.37 3.67
N VAL A 155 -2.48 8.03 2.66
CA VAL A 155 -3.88 8.47 2.73
C VAL A 155 -4.81 7.31 2.39
N GLY A 156 -4.32 6.37 1.57
CA GLY A 156 -5.04 5.18 1.15
C GLY A 156 -4.75 4.85 -0.30
N SER A 157 -5.26 3.70 -0.74
CA SER A 157 -5.15 3.23 -2.12
C SER A 157 -6.52 3.04 -2.78
N CYS A 158 -6.58 3.23 -4.09
CA CYS A 158 -7.78 3.04 -4.87
C CYS A 158 -7.43 2.68 -6.31
N ASN A 159 -7.94 1.54 -6.82
CA ASN A 159 -7.69 1.07 -8.19
C ASN A 159 -6.20 1.04 -8.58
N GLY A 160 -5.34 0.75 -7.61
CA GLY A 160 -3.87 0.69 -7.75
C GLY A 160 -3.13 2.01 -7.82
N LEU A 161 -3.83 3.14 -7.70
CA LEU A 161 -3.20 4.39 -7.27
C LEU A 161 -3.08 4.41 -5.76
N ILE A 162 -1.97 4.95 -5.26
CA ILE A 162 -1.76 5.25 -3.84
C ILE A 162 -1.71 6.77 -3.70
N CYS A 163 -2.43 7.28 -2.71
CA CYS A 163 -2.33 8.67 -2.30
C CYS A 163 -1.45 8.78 -1.06
N ILE A 164 -0.47 9.67 -1.14
CA ILE A 164 0.55 9.86 -0.11
C ILE A 164 0.58 11.33 0.29
N ALA A 165 0.55 11.59 1.60
CA ALA A 165 0.71 12.92 2.17
C ALA A 165 2.12 13.12 2.72
N ILE A 166 2.68 14.31 2.49
CA ILE A 166 3.97 14.76 3.02
C ILE A 166 3.75 16.07 3.77
N GLY A 167 4.00 16.05 5.08
CA GLY A 167 3.59 17.17 5.93
C GLY A 167 2.07 17.41 5.87
N GLN A 168 1.65 18.64 6.12
CA GLN A 168 0.22 18.97 6.16
C GLN A 168 -0.34 19.43 4.80
N ASP A 169 0.51 19.67 3.80
CA ASP A 169 0.15 20.44 2.59
C ASP A 169 0.48 19.76 1.26
N THR A 170 1.37 18.78 1.24
CA THR A 170 1.82 18.17 -0.01
C THR A 170 1.18 16.80 -0.18
N VAL A 171 0.56 16.58 -1.33
CA VAL A 171 -0.07 15.31 -1.69
C VAL A 171 0.49 14.82 -3.01
N ILE A 172 0.78 13.52 -3.09
CA ILE A 172 1.28 12.86 -4.29
C ILE A 172 0.40 11.64 -4.57
N LEU A 173 -0.07 11.53 -5.81
CA LEU A 173 -0.67 10.31 -6.33
C LEU A 173 0.40 9.50 -7.06
N VAL A 174 0.48 8.21 -6.76
CA VAL A 174 1.55 7.35 -7.23
C VAL A 174 0.99 6.03 -7.76
N ASN A 175 1.50 5.58 -8.91
CA ASN A 175 1.39 4.19 -9.33
C ASN A 175 2.79 3.56 -9.29
N PRO A 176 3.11 2.75 -8.26
CA PRO A 176 4.41 2.10 -8.13
C PRO A 176 4.73 1.14 -9.27
N THR A 177 3.72 0.44 -9.79
CA THR A 177 3.89 -0.57 -10.84
C THR A 177 4.29 0.07 -12.17
N LEU A 178 3.69 1.21 -12.49
CA LEU A 178 4.00 2.00 -13.67
C LEU A 178 5.21 2.92 -13.46
N LYS A 179 5.66 3.12 -12.21
CA LYS A 179 6.71 4.07 -11.81
C LYS A 179 6.41 5.51 -12.26
N VAL A 180 5.15 5.90 -12.11
CA VAL A 180 4.70 7.27 -12.40
C VAL A 180 4.06 7.87 -11.16
N SER A 181 4.28 9.16 -10.98
CA SER A 181 3.71 9.93 -9.88
C SER A 181 3.22 11.28 -10.39
N LYS A 182 2.28 11.87 -9.65
CA LYS A 182 1.78 13.21 -9.86
C LYS A 182 1.67 13.90 -8.51
N MET A 183 2.48 14.93 -8.33
CA MET A 183 2.31 15.87 -7.22
C MET A 183 1.07 16.73 -7.51
N LEU A 184 0.19 16.86 -6.53
CA LEU A 184 -1.00 17.69 -6.66
C LEU A 184 -0.61 19.17 -6.53
N PRO A 185 -1.32 20.08 -7.21
CA PRO A 185 -1.04 21.51 -7.09
C PRO A 185 -1.21 21.95 -5.63
N ASP A 186 -0.33 22.87 -5.20
CA ASP A 186 -0.49 23.57 -3.93
C ASP A 186 -1.83 24.33 -3.97
N PHE A 187 -2.57 24.26 -2.88
CA PHE A 187 -3.81 25.01 -2.71
C PHE A 187 -3.57 26.53 -2.58
N GLY A 188 -2.33 26.94 -2.30
CA GLY A 188 -1.93 28.35 -2.25
C GLY A 188 -2.37 29.07 -0.97
N PHE A 189 -2.96 28.36 -0.01
CA PHE A 189 -3.41 28.91 1.27
C PHE A 189 -2.56 28.35 2.42
N LYS A 190 -1.59 29.16 2.86
CA LYS A 190 -0.75 28.86 4.02
C LYS A 190 -1.23 29.72 5.19
N LYS A 191 -2.28 29.31 5.91
CA LYS A 191 -2.48 29.86 7.26
C LYS A 191 -1.25 29.50 8.08
N SER A 192 -0.84 30.36 9.02
CA SER A 192 0.26 30.03 9.92
C SER A 192 -0.11 28.76 10.70
N TRP A 193 0.62 27.67 10.46
CA TRP A 193 0.46 26.42 11.17
C TRP A 193 0.85 26.65 12.64
N ASN A 194 -0.15 26.75 13.52
CA ASN A 194 0.06 26.60 14.95
C ASN A 194 0.16 25.09 15.26
N TRP A 195 0.79 24.73 16.37
CA TRP A 195 0.99 23.34 16.81
C TRP A 195 -0.33 22.56 16.98
N ASP A 196 -1.42 23.26 17.28
CA ASP A 196 -2.75 22.67 17.41
C ASP A 196 -3.46 22.40 16.06
N CYS A 197 -2.97 22.97 14.96
CA CYS A 197 -3.56 22.75 13.63
C CYS A 197 -3.15 21.38 13.09
N TYR A 198 -4.08 20.72 12.41
CA TYR A 198 -3.77 19.48 11.70
C TYR A 198 -4.63 19.33 10.45
N THR A 199 -4.18 18.46 9.56
CA THR A 199 -4.89 18.14 8.33
C THR A 199 -5.06 16.63 8.23
N VAL A 200 -6.26 16.17 7.88
CA VAL A 200 -6.52 14.80 7.48
C VAL A 200 -6.93 14.74 6.04
N TYR A 201 -6.70 13.59 5.42
CA TYR A 201 -6.99 13.36 4.02
C TYR A 201 -7.85 12.12 3.85
N GLY A 202 -8.54 12.03 2.72
CA GLY A 202 -9.11 10.78 2.23
C GLY A 202 -8.96 10.72 0.72
N PHE A 203 -8.76 9.52 0.19
CA PHE A 203 -8.54 9.31 -1.24
C PHE A 203 -9.47 8.23 -1.76
N GLY A 204 -10.15 8.51 -2.86
CA GLY A 204 -11.08 7.56 -3.43
C GLY A 204 -11.45 7.86 -4.87
N PHE A 205 -12.33 7.01 -5.39
CA PHE A 205 -12.80 7.06 -6.76
C PHE A 205 -14.30 7.33 -6.80
N ASP A 206 -14.67 8.34 -7.58
CA ASP A 206 -16.04 8.70 -7.94
C ASP A 206 -16.39 8.03 -9.27
N ALA A 207 -17.13 6.92 -9.18
CA ALA A 207 -17.52 6.13 -10.34
C ALA A 207 -18.57 6.81 -11.23
N SER A 208 -19.32 7.79 -10.70
CA SER A 208 -20.40 8.47 -11.44
C SER A 208 -19.86 9.29 -12.60
N VAL A 209 -18.67 9.89 -12.40
CA VAL A 209 -18.01 10.73 -13.38
C VAL A 209 -16.61 10.22 -13.76
N ASP A 210 -16.23 9.01 -13.34
CA ASP A 210 -14.94 8.37 -13.67
C ASP A 210 -13.73 9.22 -13.25
N ASP A 211 -13.73 9.67 -11.99
CA ASP A 211 -12.72 10.59 -11.47
C ASP A 211 -12.14 10.14 -10.14
N TYR A 212 -10.86 10.43 -9.93
CA TYR A 212 -10.23 10.25 -8.63
C TYR A 212 -10.30 11.55 -7.87
N LYS A 213 -10.72 11.47 -6.61
CA LYS A 213 -10.85 12.61 -5.73
C LYS A 213 -9.97 12.45 -4.51
N VAL A 214 -9.32 13.54 -4.11
CA VAL A 214 -8.66 13.65 -2.80
C VAL A 214 -9.44 14.67 -1.99
N VAL A 215 -9.90 14.27 -0.82
CA VAL A 215 -10.54 15.16 0.14
C VAL A 215 -9.50 15.55 1.18
N ARG A 216 -9.39 16.84 1.43
CA ARG A 216 -8.55 17.43 2.46
C ARG A 216 -9.45 18.10 3.49
N VAL A 217 -9.18 17.83 4.76
CA VAL A 217 -9.87 18.45 5.89
C VAL A 217 -8.82 19.11 6.77
N SER A 218 -8.81 20.42 6.83
CA SER A 218 -7.90 21.19 7.68
C SER A 218 -8.66 21.71 8.90
N CYS A 219 -8.18 21.32 10.08
CA CYS A 219 -8.77 21.65 11.37
C CYS A 219 -7.93 22.74 12.07
N TYR A 220 -8.59 23.82 12.47
CA TYR A 220 -7.98 24.98 13.12
C TYR A 220 -8.62 25.20 14.49
N PRO A 221 -7.85 25.54 15.55
CA PRO A 221 -8.43 25.91 16.83
C PRO A 221 -9.34 27.12 16.67
N ASN A 222 -10.59 26.98 17.10
CA ASN A 222 -11.56 28.05 17.09
C ASN A 222 -12.51 27.88 18.27
N LYS A 223 -12.29 28.70 19.31
CA LYS A 223 -13.06 28.69 20.55
C LYS A 223 -14.54 29.09 20.38
N ALA A 224 -14.94 29.57 19.19
CA ALA A 224 -16.34 29.85 18.89
C ALA A 224 -17.17 28.59 18.65
N PHE A 225 -16.52 27.46 18.34
CA PHE A 225 -17.17 26.16 18.15
C PHE A 225 -17.17 25.34 19.44
N GLU A 226 -18.23 24.57 19.66
CA GLU A 226 -18.41 23.73 20.86
C GLU A 226 -17.25 22.73 21.04
N ASP A 227 -16.81 22.12 19.93
CA ASP A 227 -15.69 21.18 19.92
C ASP A 227 -14.31 21.88 19.87
N GLY A 228 -14.26 23.22 19.85
CA GLY A 228 -13.04 24.02 19.90
C GLY A 228 -12.24 24.10 18.59
N TYR A 229 -12.75 23.55 17.49
CA TYR A 229 -12.13 23.65 16.16
C TYR A 229 -13.11 24.05 15.06
N GLU A 230 -12.57 24.68 14.04
CA GLU A 230 -13.19 24.95 12.75
C GLU A 230 -12.53 24.05 11.69
N SER A 231 -13.35 23.39 10.87
CA SER A 231 -12.87 22.53 9.78
C SER A 231 -13.14 23.16 8.42
N LEU A 232 -12.10 23.24 7.59
CA LEU A 232 -12.21 23.60 6.17
C LEU A 232 -12.04 22.36 5.32
N VAL A 233 -12.87 22.26 4.28
CA VAL A 233 -12.97 21.06 3.47
C VAL A 233 -12.79 21.37 2.00
N GLU A 234 -11.90 20.60 1.41
CA GLU A 234 -11.46 20.81 0.04
C GLU A 234 -11.45 19.48 -0.69
N VAL A 235 -11.86 19.51 -1.96
CA VAL A 235 -11.87 18.35 -2.83
C VAL A 235 -11.05 18.67 -4.06
N TYR A 236 -10.01 17.88 -4.26
CA TYR A 236 -9.26 17.83 -5.50
C TYR A 236 -9.94 16.88 -6.47
N SER A 237 -10.11 17.29 -7.72
CA SER A 237 -10.47 16.42 -8.83
C SER A 237 -9.25 16.16 -9.70
N LEU A 238 -8.93 14.88 -9.93
CA LEU A 238 -7.82 14.51 -10.80
C LEU A 238 -8.08 14.92 -12.25
N ARG A 239 -9.34 14.76 -12.70
CA ARG A 239 -9.79 15.14 -14.04
C ARG A 239 -9.63 16.64 -14.31
N THR A 240 -10.07 17.50 -13.39
CA THR A 240 -9.94 18.96 -13.59
C THR A 240 -8.59 19.50 -13.15
N ASN A 241 -7.81 18.71 -12.42
CA ASN A 241 -6.52 19.09 -11.85
C ASN A 241 -6.60 20.33 -10.94
N CYS A 242 -7.71 20.48 -10.21
CA CYS A 242 -7.94 21.64 -9.35
C CYS A 242 -8.54 21.21 -8.02
N TRP A 243 -8.20 21.98 -6.98
CA TRP A 243 -8.90 21.98 -5.71
C TRP A 243 -10.13 22.89 -5.79
N ARG A 244 -11.17 22.52 -5.06
CA ARG A 244 -12.29 23.42 -4.76
C ARG A 244 -12.73 23.22 -3.32
N MET A 245 -13.18 24.31 -2.72
CA MET A 245 -13.75 24.29 -1.38
C MET A 245 -15.21 23.85 -1.46
N ILE A 246 -15.67 23.12 -0.45
CA ILE A 246 -17.10 22.87 -0.25
C ILE A 246 -17.51 23.68 0.98
N LEU A 247 -18.31 24.72 0.76
CA LEU A 247 -18.64 25.76 1.75
C LEU A 247 -19.60 25.27 2.84
N GLU A 248 -20.36 24.23 2.54
CA GLU A 248 -21.28 23.57 3.46
C GLU A 248 -20.87 22.11 3.58
N LEU A 249 -20.03 21.77 4.55
CA LEU A 249 -19.76 20.37 4.88
C LEU A 249 -19.85 20.07 6.38
N PRO A 250 -20.35 18.87 6.74
CA PRO A 250 -21.17 18.62 7.91
C PRO A 250 -20.52 17.52 8.76
N PHE A 251 -19.20 17.58 8.95
CA PHE A 251 -18.51 16.63 9.80
C PHE A 251 -18.02 17.32 11.06
N ARG A 252 -18.20 16.60 12.15
CA ARG A 252 -17.43 16.85 13.37
C ARG A 252 -15.96 16.61 13.08
N ILE A 253 -15.14 17.07 14.01
CA ILE A 253 -13.69 16.94 13.97
C ILE A 253 -13.31 15.46 13.75
N PRO A 254 -12.73 15.10 12.59
CA PRO A 254 -12.28 13.74 12.35
C PRO A 254 -11.11 13.41 13.28
N LEU A 255 -10.96 12.13 13.64
CA LEU A 255 -9.70 11.69 14.24
C LEU A 255 -8.56 11.97 13.27
N ARG A 256 -7.34 12.11 13.78
CA ARG A 256 -6.10 12.34 12.98
C ARG A 256 -5.72 11.13 12.12
N THR A 257 -6.70 10.47 11.52
CA THR A 257 -6.65 9.27 10.69
C THR A 257 -7.19 9.56 9.30
N ALA A 258 -6.65 8.89 8.29
CA ALA A 258 -7.12 9.04 6.92
C ALA A 258 -8.55 8.48 6.72
N GLY A 259 -9.25 9.02 5.73
CA GLY A 259 -10.60 8.60 5.37
C GLY A 259 -10.59 7.31 4.56
N ILE A 260 -11.31 6.31 5.05
CA ILE A 260 -11.32 4.96 4.46
C ILE A 260 -12.29 4.91 3.28
N HIS A 261 -11.79 4.62 2.07
CA HIS A 261 -12.61 4.51 0.87
C HIS A 261 -13.30 3.16 0.78
N VAL A 262 -14.64 3.18 0.82
CA VAL A 262 -15.49 2.01 0.58
C VAL A 262 -16.73 2.45 -0.18
N ASN A 263 -17.10 1.72 -1.23
CA ASN A 263 -18.33 1.92 -1.98
C ASN A 263 -18.55 3.37 -2.48
N GLY A 264 -17.50 4.02 -2.99
CA GLY A 264 -17.60 5.39 -3.51
C GLY A 264 -17.64 6.49 -2.43
N SER A 265 -17.57 6.11 -1.15
CA SER A 265 -17.59 7.04 -0.02
C SER A 265 -16.29 6.99 0.78
N LEU A 266 -15.93 8.10 1.43
CA LEU A 266 -14.84 8.17 2.39
C LEU A 266 -15.41 8.17 3.81
N ASN A 267 -14.86 7.32 4.69
CA ASN A 267 -15.40 7.08 6.03
C ASN A 267 -14.37 7.49 7.08
N TRP A 268 -14.78 8.36 8.01
CA TRP A 268 -13.95 8.77 9.14
C TRP A 268 -14.62 8.44 10.48
N PRO A 269 -13.85 7.99 11.47
CA PRO A 269 -14.29 8.09 12.85
C PRO A 269 -14.27 9.58 13.27
N VAL A 270 -15.30 10.02 13.97
CA VAL A 270 -15.40 11.39 14.50
C VAL A 270 -15.80 11.36 15.98
N PHE A 271 -15.24 12.25 16.80
CA PHE A 271 -15.54 12.33 18.22
C PHE A 271 -16.88 13.03 18.52
N HIS A 272 -17.50 12.63 19.64
CA HIS A 272 -18.65 13.32 20.22
C HIS A 272 -18.36 13.74 21.67
N GLY A 273 -18.10 15.03 21.88
CA GLY A 273 -18.00 15.60 23.23
C GLY A 273 -16.75 15.15 24.00
N PRO A 274 -16.75 15.27 25.35
CA PRO A 274 -15.57 15.06 26.19
C PRO A 274 -15.23 13.59 26.47
N ASP A 275 -16.08 12.64 26.05
CA ASP A 275 -15.79 11.21 26.17
C ASP A 275 -14.99 10.75 24.96
N GLU A 276 -13.67 10.68 25.13
CA GLU A 276 -12.67 10.40 24.07
C GLU A 276 -12.81 9.01 23.43
N PHE A 277 -13.76 8.18 23.86
CA PHE A 277 -13.87 6.78 23.42
C PHE A 277 -15.15 6.49 22.60
N SER A 278 -16.10 7.43 22.58
CA SER A 278 -17.32 7.32 21.77
C SER A 278 -17.15 8.03 20.43
N HIS A 279 -17.13 7.27 19.33
CA HIS A 279 -17.15 7.83 17.99
C HIS A 279 -18.31 7.32 17.13
N THR A 280 -18.81 8.23 16.30
CA THR A 280 -19.61 7.87 15.14
C THR A 280 -18.74 7.73 13.91
N ILE A 281 -19.23 7.01 12.92
CA ILE A 281 -18.59 6.96 11.60
C ILE A 281 -19.37 7.90 10.69
N ILE A 282 -18.69 8.91 10.13
CA ILE A 282 -19.25 9.79 9.12
C ILE A 282 -18.70 9.39 7.76
N SER A 283 -19.60 9.18 6.81
CA SER A 283 -19.28 8.96 5.41
C SER A 283 -19.47 10.24 4.60
N LEU A 284 -18.55 10.58 3.71
CA LEU A 284 -18.71 11.56 2.64
C LEU A 284 -18.84 10.80 1.31
N ASP A 285 -19.99 10.94 0.66
CA ASP A 285 -20.20 10.41 -0.68
C ASP A 285 -19.37 11.22 -1.68
N LEU A 286 -18.52 10.59 -2.49
CA LEU A 286 -17.66 11.33 -3.42
C LEU A 286 -18.40 11.84 -4.65
N ALA A 287 -19.53 11.27 -5.03
CA ALA A 287 -20.31 11.68 -6.20
C ALA A 287 -21.22 12.86 -5.85
N GLU A 288 -22.01 12.71 -4.80
CA GLU A 288 -23.00 13.71 -4.35
C GLU A 288 -22.38 14.75 -3.41
N GLU A 289 -21.23 14.43 -2.81
CA GLU A 289 -20.48 15.32 -1.90
C GLU A 289 -21.29 15.70 -0.66
N THR A 290 -22.15 14.76 -0.24
CA THR A 290 -22.97 14.86 0.97
C THR A 290 -22.41 13.98 2.07
N CYS A 291 -22.52 14.41 3.33
CA CYS A 291 -22.18 13.53 4.46
C CYS A 291 -23.41 12.87 5.07
N ASN A 292 -23.19 11.63 5.51
CA ASN A 292 -24.18 10.83 6.21
C ASN A 292 -23.49 10.12 7.39
N GLU A 293 -24.24 9.88 8.45
CA GLU A 293 -23.80 8.98 9.51
C GLU A 293 -23.96 7.53 9.04
N VAL A 294 -22.90 6.74 9.17
CA VAL A 294 -22.94 5.32 8.84
C VAL A 294 -23.63 4.58 10.00
N PRO A 295 -24.72 3.83 9.74
CA PRO A 295 -25.41 3.11 10.80
C PRO A 295 -24.50 2.06 11.44
N GLN A 296 -24.29 2.16 12.75
CA GLN A 296 -23.45 1.25 13.53
C GLN A 296 -24.30 0.23 14.32
N PRO A 297 -23.77 -0.99 14.58
CA PRO A 297 -24.37 -1.93 15.52
C PRO A 297 -24.01 -1.52 16.96
N CYS A 298 -24.62 -2.17 17.95
CA CYS A 298 -24.10 -2.14 19.31
C CYS A 298 -22.88 -3.05 19.39
N TYR A 299 -21.70 -2.48 19.58
CA TYR A 299 -20.46 -3.26 19.72
C TYR A 299 -20.35 -3.91 21.10
N GLY A 300 -21.09 -3.42 22.10
CA GLY A 300 -20.96 -3.78 23.51
C GLY A 300 -20.36 -2.63 24.32
N ASP A 301 -20.53 -2.69 25.64
CA ASP A 301 -19.96 -1.70 26.57
C ASP A 301 -18.45 -1.98 26.78
N GLY A 302 -17.68 -0.92 27.08
CA GLY A 302 -16.26 -1.03 27.47
C GLY A 302 -15.24 -1.01 26.32
N ALA A 303 -15.66 -0.74 25.08
CA ALA A 303 -14.70 -0.49 24.00
C ALA A 303 -13.97 0.83 24.25
N SER A 304 -12.65 0.78 24.47
CA SER A 304 -11.82 1.95 24.74
C SER A 304 -11.36 2.61 23.45
N GLU A 305 -10.87 1.86 22.47
CA GLU A 305 -10.37 2.42 21.22
C GLU A 305 -11.05 1.71 20.05
N ARG A 306 -11.35 2.44 18.96
CA ARG A 306 -11.74 1.76 17.71
C ARG A 306 -11.09 2.40 16.50
N SER A 307 -10.73 1.55 15.55
CA SER A 307 -10.09 1.93 14.30
C SER A 307 -10.91 1.42 13.12
N LEU A 308 -10.82 2.13 12.00
CA LEU A 308 -11.45 1.74 10.75
C LEU A 308 -10.41 1.08 9.84
N GLY A 309 -10.89 0.19 8.98
CA GLY A 309 -10.08 -0.38 7.90
C GLY A 309 -10.95 -1.02 6.82
N VAL A 310 -10.32 -1.72 5.89
CA VAL A 310 -11.00 -2.44 4.82
C VAL A 310 -10.59 -3.90 4.84
N LEU A 311 -11.56 -4.81 4.94
CA LEU A 311 -11.34 -6.24 4.82
C LEU A 311 -12.22 -6.79 3.70
N ASP A 312 -11.58 -7.38 2.68
CA ASP A 312 -12.26 -7.96 1.52
C ASP A 312 -13.24 -6.97 0.84
N GLY A 313 -12.81 -5.71 0.69
CA GLY A 313 -13.61 -4.63 0.09
C GLY A 313 -14.75 -4.10 0.97
N CYS A 314 -14.92 -4.63 2.17
CA CYS A 314 -15.94 -4.21 3.12
C CYS A 314 -15.34 -3.26 4.17
N LEU A 315 -16.11 -2.25 4.59
CA LEU A 315 -15.74 -1.42 5.73
C LEU A 315 -15.72 -2.29 7.00
N CYS A 316 -14.68 -2.13 7.81
CA CYS A 316 -14.57 -2.82 9.08
C CYS A 316 -14.19 -1.88 10.22
N VAL A 317 -14.57 -2.28 11.43
CA VAL A 317 -14.27 -1.60 12.68
C VAL A 317 -13.60 -2.62 13.59
N LEU A 318 -12.43 -2.26 14.11
CA LEU A 318 -11.80 -3.01 15.19
C LEU A 318 -12.09 -2.29 16.50
N CYS A 319 -12.81 -2.94 17.41
CA CYS A 319 -13.13 -2.44 18.74
C CYS A 319 -12.19 -3.08 19.77
N ASN A 320 -11.37 -2.27 20.42
CA ASN A 320 -10.45 -2.71 21.47
C ASN A 320 -11.12 -2.57 22.85
N TYR A 321 -11.05 -3.64 23.66
CA TYR A 321 -11.63 -3.70 25.00
C TYR A 321 -10.51 -3.77 26.03
N GLU A 322 -10.10 -2.60 26.52
CA GLU A 322 -9.08 -2.44 27.56
C GLU A 322 -7.77 -3.19 27.27
N ARG A 323 -7.45 -3.38 25.97
CA ARG A 323 -6.25 -4.11 25.51
C ARG A 323 -6.18 -5.56 26.02
N LEU A 324 -7.33 -6.14 26.41
CA LEU A 324 -7.46 -7.56 26.74
C LEU A 324 -7.79 -8.38 25.48
N TYR A 325 -8.69 -7.84 24.66
CA TYR A 325 -9.06 -8.40 23.37
C TYR A 325 -9.61 -7.29 22.46
N ALA A 326 -9.74 -7.61 21.18
CA ALA A 326 -10.45 -6.77 20.22
C ALA A 326 -11.43 -7.58 19.38
N ASP A 327 -12.57 -6.98 19.08
CA ASP A 327 -13.52 -7.53 18.11
C ASP A 327 -13.37 -6.83 16.77
N VAL A 328 -13.27 -7.62 15.70
CA VAL A 328 -13.31 -7.09 14.33
C VAL A 328 -14.70 -7.30 13.77
N TRP A 329 -15.38 -6.20 13.46
CA TRP A 329 -16.70 -6.17 12.85
C TRP A 329 -16.59 -5.75 11.38
N VAL A 330 -17.34 -6.40 10.50
CA VAL A 330 -17.34 -6.13 9.05
C VAL A 330 -18.77 -5.86 8.59
N MET A 331 -18.95 -4.78 7.84
CA MET A 331 -20.22 -4.39 7.20
C MET A 331 -20.30 -5.03 5.81
N LYS A 332 -21.06 -6.12 5.67
CA LYS A 332 -21.13 -6.88 4.40
C LYS A 332 -21.87 -6.14 3.28
N GLU A 333 -22.87 -5.37 3.64
CA GLU A 333 -23.64 -4.49 2.77
C GLU A 333 -23.50 -3.07 3.28
N TYR A 334 -22.82 -2.23 2.49
CA TYR A 334 -22.49 -0.88 2.88
C TYR A 334 -23.74 -0.05 3.23
N GLY A 335 -23.68 0.71 4.33
CA GLY A 335 -24.76 1.58 4.80
C GLY A 335 -25.91 0.87 5.55
N LYS A 336 -25.87 -0.46 5.73
CA LYS A 336 -26.92 -1.21 6.44
C LYS A 336 -26.47 -1.65 7.84
N ARG A 337 -27.20 -1.23 8.88
CA ARG A 337 -26.91 -1.57 10.29
C ARG A 337 -26.93 -3.08 10.52
N GLU A 338 -27.90 -3.77 9.94
CA GLU A 338 -28.13 -5.21 10.13
C GLU A 338 -27.07 -6.07 9.43
N SER A 339 -26.25 -5.45 8.58
CA SER A 339 -25.21 -6.15 7.82
C SER A 339 -23.86 -6.21 8.54
N TRP A 340 -23.72 -5.53 9.68
CA TRP A 340 -22.55 -5.68 10.52
C TRP A 340 -22.51 -7.07 11.15
N THR A 341 -21.40 -7.75 10.93
CA THR A 341 -21.15 -9.09 11.48
C THR A 341 -19.80 -9.09 12.18
N LYS A 342 -19.74 -9.68 13.38
CA LYS A 342 -18.47 -9.91 14.06
C LYS A 342 -17.72 -10.99 13.29
N LEU A 343 -16.56 -10.64 12.73
CA LEU A 343 -15.70 -11.54 11.99
C LEU A 343 -14.89 -12.42 12.95
N VAL A 344 -14.27 -11.79 13.96
CA VAL A 344 -13.42 -12.48 14.92
C VAL A 344 -13.21 -11.68 16.20
N THR A 345 -12.85 -12.38 17.28
CA THR A 345 -12.30 -11.81 18.51
C THR A 345 -10.82 -12.16 18.60
N ILE A 346 -9.97 -11.14 18.66
CA ILE A 346 -8.51 -11.23 18.77
C ILE A 346 -8.14 -11.07 20.24
N THR A 347 -7.62 -12.11 20.90
CA THR A 347 -7.18 -12.00 22.30
C THR A 347 -5.71 -11.57 22.36
N TYR A 348 -5.38 -10.54 23.14
CA TYR A 348 -4.01 -10.02 23.20
C TYR A 348 -3.07 -10.82 24.13
N MET A 349 -3.54 -11.90 24.77
CA MET A 349 -2.79 -12.68 25.76
C MET A 349 -1.48 -13.33 25.26
N GLY A 350 -1.13 -13.20 23.97
CA GLY A 350 0.11 -13.72 23.37
C GLY A 350 0.90 -12.71 22.57
N VAL A 351 0.52 -11.43 22.55
CA VAL A 351 1.30 -10.39 21.87
C VAL A 351 2.48 -10.00 22.76
N PRO A 352 3.73 -9.97 22.26
CA PRO A 352 4.86 -9.49 23.03
C PRO A 352 4.66 -8.00 23.34
N MET A 353 4.10 -7.71 24.52
CA MET A 353 3.91 -6.34 24.99
C MET A 353 5.26 -5.80 25.49
N TYR A 354 5.75 -4.73 24.88
CA TYR A 354 6.84 -3.95 25.47
C TYR A 354 6.28 -3.15 26.65
N PRO A 355 6.81 -3.31 27.88
CA PRO A 355 6.19 -2.72 29.07
C PRO A 355 6.16 -1.19 29.13
N ASP A 356 6.84 -0.48 28.23
CA ASP A 356 7.21 0.93 28.44
C ASP A 356 6.54 1.96 27.49
N ASN A 357 5.77 1.56 26.47
CA ASN A 357 5.11 2.50 25.52
C ASN A 357 3.58 2.38 25.56
N TYR A 358 2.95 2.77 26.67
CA TYR A 358 1.49 2.70 26.85
C TYR A 358 0.67 3.59 25.89
N ASP A 359 1.29 4.52 25.16
CA ASP A 359 0.60 5.54 24.37
C ASP A 359 0.56 5.28 22.84
N GLU A 360 1.15 4.19 22.31
CA GLU A 360 1.38 4.03 20.86
C GLU A 360 0.75 2.79 20.19
N TYR A 361 -0.17 2.08 20.85
CA TYR A 361 -0.73 0.83 20.30
C TYR A 361 -1.94 1.05 19.36
N PHE A 362 -1.71 1.72 18.24
CA PHE A 362 -2.69 1.76 17.15
C PHE A 362 -2.82 0.37 16.52
N VAL A 363 -4.03 -0.20 16.51
CA VAL A 363 -4.30 -1.47 15.82
C VAL A 363 -5.18 -1.23 14.61
N ALA A 364 -4.72 -1.59 13.41
CA ALA A 364 -5.51 -1.47 12.19
C ALA A 364 -5.52 -2.78 11.39
N PRO A 365 -6.71 -3.27 10.97
CA PRO A 365 -6.82 -4.36 10.02
C PRO A 365 -6.43 -3.90 8.61
N LEU A 366 -5.43 -4.55 8.03
CA LEU A 366 -4.91 -4.23 6.70
C LEU A 366 -5.42 -5.19 5.62
N PHE A 367 -5.53 -6.48 5.94
CA PHE A 367 -5.94 -7.50 4.97
C PHE A 367 -6.42 -8.79 5.62
N VAL A 368 -7.29 -9.52 4.92
CA VAL A 368 -7.68 -10.89 5.26
C VAL A 368 -7.36 -11.81 4.09
N SER A 369 -6.63 -12.88 4.36
CA SER A 369 -6.24 -13.87 3.36
C SER A 369 -7.39 -14.85 3.05
N ARG A 370 -7.24 -15.62 1.97
CA ARG A 370 -8.17 -16.70 1.64
C ARG A 370 -8.19 -17.83 2.69
N SER A 371 -7.12 -17.99 3.48
CA SER A 371 -7.06 -18.98 4.57
C SER A 371 -7.83 -18.51 5.81
N GLY A 372 -8.15 -17.21 5.88
CA GLY A 372 -8.77 -16.53 7.01
C GLY A 372 -7.76 -15.87 7.96
N GLU A 373 -6.46 -15.92 7.66
CA GLU A 373 -5.45 -15.16 8.42
C GLU A 373 -5.61 -13.66 8.19
N ILE A 374 -5.44 -12.87 9.25
CA ILE A 374 -5.62 -11.42 9.22
C ILE A 374 -4.25 -10.75 9.40
N LEU A 375 -3.90 -9.85 8.49
CA LEU A 375 -2.77 -8.95 8.62
C LEU A 375 -3.21 -7.69 9.35
N LEU A 376 -2.52 -7.38 10.43
CA LEU A 376 -2.76 -6.25 11.31
C LEU A 376 -1.50 -5.39 11.37
N GLN A 377 -1.66 -4.07 11.40
CA GLN A 377 -0.67 -3.20 12.02
C GLN A 377 -1.01 -3.14 13.51
N PHE A 378 -0.04 -3.44 14.38
CA PHE A 378 -0.17 -3.37 15.82
C PHE A 378 0.96 -2.49 16.37
N GLY A 379 0.64 -1.25 16.69
CA GLY A 379 1.62 -0.20 16.98
C GLY A 379 2.59 -0.03 15.81
N MET A 380 3.87 -0.23 16.09
CA MET A 380 4.97 -0.13 15.12
C MET A 380 5.33 -1.45 14.43
N GLU A 381 4.52 -2.50 14.58
CA GLU A 381 4.78 -3.83 14.02
C GLU A 381 3.66 -4.29 13.09
N LEU A 382 4.00 -5.21 12.18
CA LEU A 382 3.04 -5.98 11.41
C LEU A 382 2.88 -7.36 12.01
N ILE A 383 1.64 -7.79 12.22
CA ILE A 383 1.34 -9.09 12.82
C ILE A 383 0.33 -9.84 11.96
N LEU A 384 0.57 -11.12 11.78
CA LEU A 384 -0.39 -12.05 11.21
C LEU A 384 -1.09 -12.80 12.33
N TYR A 385 -2.41 -12.70 12.36
CA TYR A 385 -3.26 -13.40 13.30
C TYR A 385 -3.97 -14.56 12.60
N ASN A 386 -3.79 -15.77 13.13
CA ASN A 386 -4.53 -16.96 12.70
C ASN A 386 -5.71 -17.21 13.65
N PRO A 387 -6.96 -16.94 13.21
CA PRO A 387 -8.12 -17.09 14.07
C PRO A 387 -8.47 -18.55 14.41
N LYS A 388 -7.99 -19.52 13.62
CA LYS A 388 -8.27 -20.95 13.86
C LYS A 388 -7.44 -21.52 15.00
N GLN A 389 -6.23 -21.01 15.16
CA GLN A 389 -5.28 -21.44 16.20
C GLN A 389 -5.17 -20.44 17.35
N ASN A 390 -5.71 -19.23 17.17
CA ASN A 390 -5.53 -18.09 18.07
C ASN A 390 -4.04 -17.77 18.30
N GLU A 391 -3.28 -17.77 17.21
CA GLU A 391 -1.82 -17.57 17.23
C GLU A 391 -1.44 -16.32 16.44
N PHE A 392 -0.39 -15.65 16.92
CA PHE A 392 0.24 -14.53 16.25
C PHE A 392 1.59 -14.96 15.70
N ARG A 393 1.94 -14.44 14.53
CA ARG A 393 3.28 -14.53 13.98
C ARG A 393 3.69 -13.21 13.33
N THR A 394 4.96 -12.86 13.47
CA THR A 394 5.54 -11.68 12.84
C THR A 394 6.18 -12.10 11.51
N PRO A 395 5.88 -11.43 10.38
CA PRO A 395 6.57 -11.68 9.13
C PRO A 395 8.05 -11.33 9.27
N TRP A 396 8.92 -12.23 8.80
CA TRP A 396 10.36 -12.06 8.93
C TRP A 396 10.95 -11.46 7.65
N PHE A 397 11.58 -10.29 7.76
CA PHE A 397 12.15 -9.55 6.63
C PHE A 397 13.67 -9.77 6.44
N GLY A 398 14.23 -10.82 7.05
CA GLY A 398 15.63 -11.17 6.83
C GLY A 398 16.61 -10.09 7.31
N PRO A 399 17.66 -9.77 6.54
CA PRO A 399 18.65 -8.73 6.91
C PRO A 399 18.07 -7.32 7.08
N LEU A 400 16.87 -7.07 6.56
CA LEU A 400 16.17 -5.79 6.70
C LEU A 400 15.33 -5.72 7.99
N TYR A 401 15.36 -6.76 8.83
CA TYR A 401 14.53 -6.89 10.04
C TYR A 401 14.49 -5.64 10.93
N GLU A 402 15.63 -4.99 11.17
CA GLU A 402 15.68 -3.78 11.99
C GLU A 402 14.87 -2.60 11.41
N ALA A 403 14.67 -2.54 10.09
CA ALA A 403 13.84 -1.53 9.45
C ALA A 403 12.33 -1.75 9.67
N PHE A 404 11.93 -2.92 10.16
CA PHE A 404 10.53 -3.29 10.38
C PHE A 404 10.11 -3.26 11.86
N HIS A 405 10.98 -2.77 12.75
CA HIS A 405 10.67 -2.52 14.16
C HIS A 405 10.13 -1.11 14.45
N SER A 406 10.04 -0.26 13.44
CA SER A 406 9.55 1.12 13.55
C SER A 406 8.68 1.44 12.34
N ILE A 407 7.61 0.65 12.17
CA ILE A 407 6.62 0.87 11.11
C ILE A 407 5.73 2.03 11.55
N ASN A 408 5.77 3.12 10.79
CA ASN A 408 4.89 4.26 11.03
C ASN A 408 3.51 4.02 10.44
N ASP A 409 3.46 3.38 9.26
CA ASP A 409 2.24 3.22 8.49
C ASP A 409 2.38 2.08 7.47
N ALA A 410 1.27 1.46 7.08
CA ALA A 410 1.24 0.38 6.11
C ALA A 410 -0.05 0.42 5.27
N GLU A 411 0.09 0.20 3.97
CA GLU A 411 -1.03 0.25 3.02
C GLU A 411 -0.96 -0.92 2.04
N VAL A 412 -2.08 -1.64 1.89
CA VAL A 412 -2.22 -2.69 0.89
C VAL A 412 -2.80 -2.09 -0.39
N TYR A 413 -2.15 -2.31 -1.52
CA TYR A 413 -2.62 -1.85 -2.82
C TYR A 413 -2.59 -2.96 -3.87
N GLU A 414 -3.31 -2.75 -4.97
CA GLU A 414 -3.30 -3.65 -6.12
C GLU A 414 -2.47 -3.07 -7.27
N GLU A 415 -1.60 -3.87 -7.89
CA GLU A 415 -0.91 -3.48 -9.11
C GLU A 415 -1.93 -3.19 -10.22
N SER A 416 -1.86 -2.00 -10.84
CA SER A 416 -2.78 -1.60 -11.91
C SER A 416 -2.11 -0.85 -13.06
N LEU A 417 -2.87 -0.70 -14.16
CA LEU A 417 -2.50 0.12 -15.33
C LEU A 417 -3.01 1.57 -15.24
N VAL A 418 -3.57 1.98 -14.09
CA VAL A 418 -4.11 3.34 -13.92
C VAL A 418 -2.97 4.34 -13.81
N SER A 419 -3.00 5.40 -14.63
CA SER A 419 -2.01 6.48 -14.54
C SER A 419 -2.56 7.69 -13.78
N PRO A 420 -1.81 8.26 -12.82
CA PRO A 420 -2.19 9.52 -12.17
C PRO A 420 -1.95 10.74 -13.07
N THR A 421 -1.21 10.64 -14.18
CA THR A 421 -0.83 11.80 -15.02
C THR A 421 -1.80 12.10 -16.17
N GLY A 422 -2.90 11.37 -16.29
CA GLY A 422 -3.82 11.47 -17.43
C GLY A 422 -3.21 10.91 -18.73
N VAL A 423 -4.07 10.58 -19.70
CA VAL A 423 -3.64 9.96 -20.98
C VAL A 423 -2.93 10.94 -21.92
N ASN A 424 -2.89 12.24 -21.60
CA ASN A 424 -2.54 13.32 -22.53
C ASN A 424 -1.24 14.08 -22.18
N GLN A 425 -0.23 13.43 -21.59
CA GLN A 425 1.12 14.01 -21.59
C GLN A 425 2.01 13.26 -22.59
N PRO A 426 2.46 13.91 -23.69
CA PRO A 426 3.46 13.34 -24.56
C PRO A 426 4.74 13.13 -23.75
N SER A 427 5.29 11.92 -23.86
CA SER A 427 6.62 11.53 -23.39
C SER A 427 7.73 12.43 -23.92
#